data_AF-A0A9E1SZY4-F1
#
_entry.id   AF-A0A9E1SZY4-F1
#
_cell.length_a   1.000
_cell.length_b   1.000
_cell.length_c   1.000
_cell.angle_alpha   90.00
_cell.angle_beta   90.00
_cell.angle_gamma   90.00
#
_symmetry.space_group_name_H-M   'P 1'
#
loop_
_entity.id
_entity.type
_entity.pdbx_description
1 polymer ?
#
loop_
_entity_poly.entity_id
_entity_poly.type
_entity_poly.pdbx_seq_one_letter_code
_entity_poly.pdbx_strand_id
1 'polypeptide(L)'
;MAFSIKDYLPKSLLGRSLLIIVVPLILLQVVSGFIFFEAHWDKVSLRLARGVAGDIAAVIRLLRADPTPVQRSVILDTAAESMQLVVTVRDGAVLKSPQPVAEGLTGQMMARAMREYVGKPTQIDTESVPRHVVIDVQLPNAVLHVVATRKRLFSSTAY
;
A
#
# COMPACT_ATOMS: atom_id res chain seq x y z
N MET A 1 31.29 -30.87 0.96
CA MET A 1 30.71 -31.76 -0.08
C MET A 1 30.45 -30.91 -1.31
N ALA A 2 31.18 -31.14 -2.40
CA ALA A 2 30.97 -30.43 -3.66
C ALA A 2 29.90 -31.18 -4.46
N PHE A 3 28.72 -30.60 -4.61
CA PHE A 3 27.69 -31.15 -5.50
C PHE A 3 28.12 -30.92 -6.95
N SER A 4 28.51 -31.99 -7.66
CA SER A 4 28.84 -31.92 -9.08
C SER A 4 27.56 -31.97 -9.91
N ILE A 5 27.24 -30.89 -10.62
CA ILE A 5 26.07 -30.78 -11.51
C ILE A 5 26.00 -31.91 -12.55
N LYS A 6 27.15 -32.53 -12.83
CA LYS A 6 27.33 -33.62 -13.80
C LYS A 6 26.57 -34.91 -13.40
N ASP A 7 26.24 -35.08 -12.12
CA ASP A 7 25.54 -36.27 -11.63
C ASP A 7 24.01 -36.18 -11.79
N TYR A 8 23.47 -34.98 -11.97
CA TYR A 8 22.04 -34.73 -12.20
C TYR A 8 21.66 -34.61 -13.68
N LEU A 9 22.64 -34.55 -14.61
CA LEU A 9 22.35 -34.51 -16.04
C LEU A 9 22.08 -35.93 -16.59
N PRO A 10 21.01 -36.10 -17.38
CA PRO A 10 20.72 -37.39 -18.00
C PRO A 10 21.86 -37.82 -18.93
N LYS A 11 22.31 -39.06 -18.74
CA LYS A 11 23.42 -39.66 -19.51
C LYS A 11 22.96 -40.20 -20.87
N SER A 12 21.65 -40.39 -21.09
CA SER A 12 21.07 -40.89 -22.34
C SER A 12 20.81 -39.78 -23.37
N LEU A 13 20.90 -40.12 -24.66
CA LEU A 13 20.58 -39.18 -25.77
C LEU A 13 19.14 -38.65 -25.68
N LEU A 14 18.19 -39.51 -25.32
CA LEU A 14 16.78 -39.15 -25.13
C LEU A 14 16.59 -38.15 -23.97
N GLY A 15 17.30 -38.34 -22.86
CA GLY A 15 17.18 -37.42 -21.73
C GLY A 15 17.77 -36.04 -22.05
N ARG A 16 18.84 -35.98 -22.85
CA ARG A 16 19.40 -34.70 -23.33
C ARG A 16 18.46 -33.96 -24.27
N SER A 17 17.85 -34.65 -25.23
CA SER A 17 16.90 -34.03 -26.16
C SER A 17 15.65 -33.53 -25.45
N LEU A 18 15.13 -34.30 -24.49
CA LEU A 18 14.01 -33.88 -23.65
C LEU A 18 14.37 -32.64 -22.81
N LEU A 19 15.57 -32.62 -22.22
CA LEU A 19 16.04 -31.50 -21.39
C LEU A 19 16.13 -30.19 -22.18
N ILE A 20 16.58 -30.23 -23.44
CA ILE A 20 16.63 -29.05 -24.32
C ILE A 20 15.24 -28.45 -24.55
N ILE A 21 14.17 -29.25 -24.54
CA ILE A 21 12.80 -28.79 -24.75
C ILE A 21 12.16 -28.35 -23.42
N VAL A 22 12.32 -29.14 -22.36
CA VAL A 22 11.64 -28.93 -21.08
C VAL A 22 12.26 -27.78 -20.29
N VAL A 23 13.58 -27.60 -20.32
CA VAL A 23 14.25 -26.53 -19.58
C VAL A 23 13.78 -25.13 -19.99
N PRO A 24 13.76 -24.73 -21.27
CA PRO A 24 13.28 -23.39 -21.65
C PRO A 24 11.80 -23.21 -21.33
N LEU A 25 10.99 -24.27 -21.39
CA LEU A 25 9.59 -24.22 -21.00
C LEU A 25 9.41 -23.92 -19.50
N ILE A 26 10.15 -24.63 -18.64
CA ILE A 26 10.13 -24.39 -17.19
C ILE A 26 10.68 -23.00 -16.86
N LEU A 27 11.77 -22.59 -17.52
CA LEU A 27 12.35 -21.26 -17.34
C LEU A 27 11.33 -20.16 -17.68
N LEU A 28 10.65 -20.28 -18.82
CA LEU A 28 9.59 -19.36 -19.21
C LEU A 28 8.46 -19.33 -18.18
N GLN A 29 8.06 -20.50 -17.65
CA GLN A 29 7.00 -20.61 -16.64
C GLN A 29 7.37 -19.87 -15.35
N VAL A 30 8.61 -20.03 -14.87
CA VAL A 30 9.11 -19.37 -13.65
C VAL A 30 9.20 -17.86 -13.85
N VAL A 31 9.79 -17.41 -14.96
CA VAL A 31 9.92 -15.98 -15.27
C VAL A 31 8.56 -15.32 -15.44
N SER A 32 7.64 -15.98 -16.16
CA SER A 32 6.28 -15.50 -16.35
C SER A 32 5.53 -15.41 -15.02
N GLY A 33 5.63 -16.45 -14.18
CA GLY A 33 5.06 -16.43 -12.83
C GLY A 33 5.59 -15.27 -11.99
N PHE A 34 6.92 -15.07 -11.99
CA PHE A 34 7.55 -13.98 -11.25
C PHE A 34 7.03 -12.60 -11.68
N ILE A 35 7.05 -12.31 -13.00
CA ILE A 35 6.55 -11.04 -13.54
C ILE A 35 5.06 -10.85 -13.23
N PHE A 36 4.27 -11.92 -13.37
CA PHE A 36 2.84 -11.86 -13.09
C PHE A 36 2.58 -11.48 -11.63
N PHE A 37 3.26 -12.13 -10.68
CA PHE A 37 3.12 -11.78 -9.27
C PHE A 37 3.52 -10.33 -9.02
N GLU A 38 4.73 -9.92 -9.43
CA GLU A 38 5.22 -8.54 -9.23
C GLU A 38 4.23 -7.49 -9.78
N ALA A 39 3.80 -7.64 -11.03
CA ALA A 39 2.85 -6.71 -11.66
C ALA A 39 1.44 -6.78 -11.05
N HIS A 40 1.03 -7.94 -10.52
CA HIS A 40 -0.26 -8.09 -9.84
C HIS A 40 -0.25 -7.38 -8.48
N TRP A 41 0.80 -7.54 -7.69
CA TRP A 41 0.96 -6.88 -6.39
C TRP A 41 0.97 -5.37 -6.52
N ASP A 42 1.59 -4.84 -7.58
CA ASP A 42 1.58 -3.42 -7.89
C ASP A 42 0.15 -2.89 -8.07
N LYS A 43 -0.67 -3.61 -8.82
CA LYS A 43 -2.04 -3.20 -9.13
C LYS A 43 -2.98 -3.35 -7.92
N VAL A 44 -2.84 -4.43 -7.15
CA VAL A 44 -3.67 -4.69 -5.97
C VAL A 44 -3.41 -3.66 -4.88
N SER A 45 -2.13 -3.43 -4.56
CA SER A 45 -1.75 -2.50 -3.50
C SER A 45 -2.12 -1.05 -3.86
N LEU A 46 -1.99 -0.65 -5.14
CA LEU A 46 -2.48 0.65 -5.59
C LEU A 46 -4.01 0.76 -5.46
N ARG A 47 -4.76 -0.29 -5.79
CA ARG A 47 -6.22 -0.30 -5.63
C ARG A 47 -6.64 -0.15 -4.16
N LEU A 48 -5.96 -0.83 -3.24
CA LEU A 48 -6.20 -0.72 -1.80
C LEU A 48 -5.88 0.70 -1.29
N ALA A 49 -4.72 1.24 -1.67
CA ALA A 49 -4.33 2.61 -1.37
C ALA A 49 -5.36 3.65 -1.86
N ARG A 50 -5.90 3.45 -3.07
CA ARG A 50 -6.99 4.30 -3.61
C ARG A 50 -8.27 4.21 -2.82
N GLY A 51 -8.64 3.02 -2.32
CA GLY A 51 -9.78 2.86 -1.41
C GLY A 51 -9.62 3.71 -0.15
N VAL A 52 -8.46 3.59 0.52
CA VAL A 52 -8.17 4.37 1.73
C VAL A 52 -8.10 5.88 1.45
N ALA A 53 -7.46 6.29 0.36
CA ALA A 53 -7.41 7.70 -0.03
C ALA A 53 -8.80 8.26 -0.37
N GLY A 54 -9.67 7.44 -0.98
CA GLY A 54 -11.06 7.76 -1.24
C GLY A 54 -11.87 7.95 0.05
N ASP A 55 -11.71 7.07 1.03
CA ASP A 55 -12.33 7.19 2.36
C ASP A 55 -11.88 8.48 3.06
N ILE A 56 -10.57 8.79 3.05
CA ILE A 56 -10.04 10.04 3.62
C ILE A 56 -10.62 11.25 2.90
N ALA A 57 -10.70 11.21 1.56
CA ALA A 57 -11.31 12.29 0.79
C ALA A 57 -12.81 12.45 1.09
N ALA A 58 -13.53 11.38 1.41
CA ALA A 58 -14.92 11.42 1.83
C ALA A 58 -15.04 12.07 3.21
N VAL A 59 -14.23 11.66 4.19
CA VAL A 59 -14.18 12.26 5.54
C VAL A 59 -13.88 13.76 5.45
N ILE A 60 -12.87 14.17 4.68
CA ILE A 60 -12.55 15.60 4.47
C ILE A 60 -13.72 16.36 3.87
N ARG A 61 -14.45 15.77 2.93
CA ARG A 61 -15.63 16.39 2.30
C ARG A 61 -16.78 16.55 3.30
N LEU A 62 -17.07 15.50 4.09
CA LEU A 62 -18.11 15.52 5.10
C LEU A 62 -17.82 16.57 6.19
N LEU A 63 -16.58 16.61 6.68
CA LEU A 63 -16.15 17.60 7.67
C LEU A 63 -16.19 19.04 7.16
N ARG A 64 -16.03 19.25 5.84
CA ARG A 64 -16.17 20.58 5.22
C ARG A 64 -17.63 20.97 5.01
N ALA A 65 -18.49 20.00 4.70
CA ALA A 65 -19.90 20.25 4.43
C ALA A 65 -20.66 20.69 5.69
N ASP A 66 -20.33 20.10 6.83
CA ASP A 66 -20.93 20.46 8.12
C ASP A 66 -19.87 20.44 9.25
N PRO A 67 -19.37 21.61 9.69
CA PRO A 67 -18.36 21.70 10.74
C PRO A 67 -18.95 21.67 12.17
N THR A 68 -20.25 21.37 12.33
CA THR A 68 -20.88 21.33 13.66
C THR A 68 -20.23 20.25 14.54
N PRO A 69 -19.95 20.52 15.84
CA PRO A 69 -19.28 19.57 16.73
C PRO A 69 -19.98 18.20 16.83
N VAL A 70 -21.32 18.19 16.81
CA VAL A 70 -22.14 16.98 16.84
C VAL A 70 -21.96 16.16 15.56
N GLN A 71 -21.99 16.81 14.40
CA GLN A 71 -21.82 16.12 13.12
C GLN A 71 -20.38 15.61 12.96
N ARG A 72 -19.40 16.39 13.45
CA ARG A 72 -17.98 16.01 13.46
C ARG A 72 -17.76 14.71 14.22
N SER A 73 -18.32 14.52 15.43
CA SER A 73 -18.14 13.26 16.15
C SER A 73 -18.75 12.08 15.40
N VAL A 74 -19.97 12.23 14.87
CA VAL A 74 -20.63 11.17 14.09
C VAL A 74 -19.80 10.76 12.87
N ILE A 75 -19.20 11.72 12.15
CA ILE A 75 -18.33 11.43 11.00
C ILE A 75 -17.07 10.67 11.43
N LEU A 76 -16.45 11.07 12.55
CA LEU A 76 -15.23 10.42 13.06
C LEU A 76 -15.52 8.99 13.55
N ASP A 77 -16.64 8.78 14.24
CA ASP A 77 -17.07 7.46 14.72
C ASP A 77 -17.41 6.55 13.53
N THR A 78 -18.12 7.07 12.53
CA THR A 78 -18.41 6.33 11.28
C THR A 78 -17.13 5.94 10.55
N ALA A 79 -16.13 6.83 10.50
CA ALA A 79 -14.84 6.53 9.91
C ALA A 79 -14.10 5.42 10.68
N ALA A 80 -14.17 5.41 12.01
CA ALA A 80 -13.56 4.38 12.83
C ALA A 80 -14.24 3.01 12.64
N GLU A 81 -15.57 2.97 12.64
CA GLU A 81 -16.34 1.72 12.57
C GLU A 81 -16.42 1.13 11.16
N SER A 82 -16.83 1.95 10.19
CA SER A 82 -17.13 1.48 8.83
C SER A 82 -15.90 1.51 7.93
N MET A 83 -15.05 2.52 8.11
CA MET A 83 -13.84 2.68 7.32
C MET A 83 -12.60 2.18 8.07
N GLN A 84 -12.67 1.72 9.32
CA GLN A 84 -11.46 1.29 10.05
C GLN A 84 -10.33 2.35 9.99
N LEU A 85 -10.71 3.64 10.00
CA LEU A 85 -9.84 4.80 10.00
C LEU A 85 -10.04 5.55 11.31
N VAL A 86 -9.01 5.57 12.16
CA VAL A 86 -9.03 6.43 13.33
C VAL A 86 -8.60 7.81 12.90
N VAL A 87 -9.53 8.77 12.94
CA VAL A 87 -9.30 10.13 12.46
C VAL A 87 -9.33 11.09 13.64
N THR A 88 -8.34 11.97 13.71
CA THR A 88 -8.26 13.04 14.69
C THR A 88 -7.91 14.33 13.95
N VAL A 89 -8.66 15.41 14.17
CA VAL A 89 -8.34 16.72 13.59
C VAL A 89 -7.69 17.59 14.66
N ARG A 90 -6.48 18.05 14.35
CA ARG A 90 -5.62 18.89 15.19
C ARG A 90 -5.75 20.34 14.73
N ASP A 91 -6.64 21.08 15.35
CA ASP A 91 -6.91 22.47 15.03
C ASP A 91 -5.67 23.35 15.29
N GLY A 92 -5.35 24.28 14.37
CA GLY A 92 -4.17 25.15 14.42
C GLY A 92 -2.83 24.49 14.12
N ALA A 93 -2.80 23.16 13.90
CA ALA A 93 -1.57 22.46 13.54
C ALA A 93 -1.17 22.71 12.08
N VAL A 94 0.14 22.68 11.84
CA VAL A 94 0.75 22.70 10.50
C VAL A 94 1.68 21.51 10.39
N LEU A 95 1.70 20.86 9.23
CA LEU A 95 2.63 19.76 8.95
C LEU A 95 4.07 20.24 9.16
N LYS A 96 4.87 19.46 9.89
CA LYS A 96 6.29 19.73 10.10
C LYS A 96 7.06 19.32 8.84
N SER A 97 7.87 20.21 8.27
CA SER A 97 8.93 19.81 7.33
C SER A 97 10.15 19.31 8.12
N PRO A 98 10.83 18.22 7.70
CA PRO A 98 10.77 17.56 6.40
C PRO A 98 9.74 16.41 6.36
N GLN A 99 9.17 16.17 5.18
CA GLN A 99 8.29 15.01 4.92
C GLN A 99 9.07 13.71 5.18
N PRO A 100 8.63 12.82 6.10
CA PRO A 100 8.93 11.40 5.97
C PRO A 100 8.50 11.02 4.56
N VAL A 101 9.50 10.65 3.78
CA VAL A 101 9.30 10.20 2.42
C VAL A 101 8.46 8.95 2.53
N ALA A 102 7.52 8.79 1.60
CA ALA A 102 6.73 7.59 1.52
C ALA A 102 7.68 6.44 1.09
N GLU A 103 8.41 5.88 2.05
CA GLU A 103 9.47 4.91 1.81
C GLU A 103 8.89 3.55 1.42
N GLY A 104 9.59 2.89 0.50
CA GLY A 104 9.15 1.66 -0.15
C GLY A 104 7.94 1.83 -1.10
N LEU A 105 7.61 0.74 -1.79
CA LEU A 105 6.49 0.65 -2.73
C LEU A 105 5.15 1.09 -2.10
N THR A 106 4.95 0.67 -0.85
CA THR A 106 3.80 0.98 0.01
C THR A 106 3.57 2.48 0.16
N GLY A 107 4.59 3.22 0.58
CA GLY A 107 4.49 4.66 0.74
C GLY A 107 4.20 5.33 -0.60
N GLN A 108 4.90 4.94 -1.66
CA GLN A 108 4.75 5.55 -2.99
C GLN A 108 3.33 5.39 -3.56
N MET A 109 2.72 4.22 -3.40
CA MET A 109 1.34 3.99 -3.82
C MET A 109 0.34 4.82 -3.04
N MET A 110 0.52 4.91 -1.72
CA MET A 110 -0.35 5.73 -0.90
C MET A 110 -0.18 7.21 -1.22
N ALA A 111 1.05 7.68 -1.43
CA ALA A 111 1.33 9.04 -1.86
C ALA A 111 0.69 9.34 -3.22
N ARG A 112 0.73 8.40 -4.17
CA ARG A 112 0.06 8.50 -5.47
C ARG A 112 -1.45 8.60 -5.31
N ALA A 113 -2.05 7.72 -4.50
CA ALA A 113 -3.50 7.72 -4.24
C ALA A 113 -3.95 9.01 -3.55
N MET A 114 -3.21 9.50 -2.55
CA MET A 114 -3.51 10.76 -1.86
C MET A 114 -3.44 11.97 -2.80
N ARG A 115 -2.46 12.00 -3.72
CA ARG A 115 -2.41 13.05 -4.77
C ARG A 115 -3.62 13.00 -5.70
N GLU A 116 -4.08 11.80 -6.05
CA GLU A 116 -5.22 11.59 -6.96
C GLU A 116 -6.57 11.96 -6.32
N TYR A 117 -6.80 11.58 -5.05
CA TYR A 117 -8.12 11.73 -4.40
C TYR A 117 -8.25 12.94 -3.47
N VAL A 118 -7.15 13.35 -2.81
CA VAL A 118 -7.18 14.42 -1.79
C VAL A 118 -6.58 15.72 -2.33
N GLY A 119 -5.49 15.64 -3.09
CA GLY A 119 -4.88 16.82 -3.74
C GLY A 119 -4.36 17.88 -2.76
N LYS A 120 -4.00 17.47 -1.53
CA LYS A 120 -3.45 18.35 -0.48
C LYS A 120 -2.05 17.89 -0.08
N PRO A 121 -1.23 18.76 0.54
CA PRO A 121 0.02 18.35 1.15
C PRO A 121 -0.25 17.24 2.18
N THR A 122 0.48 16.14 2.05
CA THR A 122 0.28 14.94 2.87
C THR A 122 1.62 14.40 3.34
N GLN A 123 1.60 13.85 4.54
CA GLN A 123 2.70 13.15 5.17
C GLN A 123 2.28 11.71 5.39
N ILE A 124 3.10 10.75 4.98
CA ILE A 124 2.77 9.33 5.10
C ILE A 124 3.93 8.65 5.82
N ASP A 125 3.64 8.13 6.99
CA ASP A 125 4.57 7.38 7.82
C ASP A 125 4.10 5.93 7.89
N THR A 126 4.90 5.05 7.29
CA THR A 126 4.67 3.61 7.24
C THR A 126 5.53 2.86 8.25
N GLU A 127 6.49 3.51 8.91
CA GLU A 127 7.54 2.84 9.67
C GLU A 127 7.39 3.00 11.18
N SER A 128 7.04 4.19 11.66
CA SER A 128 7.08 4.52 13.09
C SER A 128 6.13 3.70 13.95
N VAL A 129 5.01 3.24 13.39
CA VAL A 129 3.99 2.48 14.13
C VAL A 129 3.83 1.07 13.53
N PRO A 130 4.17 0.01 14.28
CA PRO A 130 3.99 -1.35 13.81
C PRO A 130 2.53 -1.62 13.40
N ARG A 131 2.36 -2.25 12.22
CA ARG A 131 1.05 -2.65 11.65
C ARG A 131 0.08 -1.50 11.34
N HIS A 132 0.48 -0.25 11.50
CA HIS A 132 -0.33 0.91 11.16
C HIS A 132 0.41 1.77 10.15
N VAL A 133 -0.36 2.61 9.46
CA VAL A 133 0.16 3.66 8.59
C VAL A 133 -0.50 4.95 9.05
N VAL A 134 0.34 5.93 9.35
CA VAL A 134 -0.07 7.24 9.79
C VAL A 134 -0.05 8.17 8.60
N ILE A 135 -1.16 8.85 8.36
CA ILE A 135 -1.33 9.78 7.25
C ILE A 135 -1.77 11.11 7.83
N ASP A 136 -0.93 12.13 7.73
CA ASP A 136 -1.28 13.49 8.09
C ASP A 136 -1.61 14.30 6.84
N VAL A 137 -2.76 14.97 6.82
CA VAL A 137 -3.21 15.80 5.70
C VAL A 137 -3.31 17.25 6.15
N GLN A 138 -2.66 18.16 5.42
CA GLN A 138 -2.78 19.59 5.69
C GLN A 138 -4.15 20.11 5.23
N LEU A 139 -4.93 20.64 6.16
CA LEU A 139 -6.16 21.42 5.91
C LEU A 139 -5.86 22.92 6.10
N PRO A 140 -6.80 23.84 5.73
CA PRO A 140 -6.55 25.29 5.84
C PRO A 140 -6.18 25.75 7.26
N ASN A 141 -6.90 25.25 8.28
CA ASN A 141 -6.75 25.70 9.68
C ASN A 141 -6.42 24.54 10.64
N ALA A 142 -6.07 23.36 10.11
CA ALA A 142 -5.86 22.16 10.91
C ALA A 142 -5.03 21.12 10.18
N VAL A 143 -4.59 20.09 10.89
CA VAL A 143 -4.06 18.85 10.31
C VAL A 143 -5.02 17.72 10.61
N LEU A 144 -5.39 16.96 9.58
CA LEU A 144 -6.13 15.71 9.73
C LEU A 144 -5.14 14.57 9.94
N HIS A 145 -5.08 14.05 11.16
CA HIS A 145 -4.28 12.90 11.52
C HIS A 145 -5.13 11.63 11.35
N VAL A 146 -4.72 10.77 10.42
CA VAL A 146 -5.43 9.53 10.11
C VAL A 146 -4.52 8.35 10.41
N VAL A 147 -5.02 7.40 11.19
CA VAL A 147 -4.33 6.14 11.46
C VAL A 147 -5.15 5.01 10.82
N ALA A 148 -4.53 4.35 9.85
CA ALA A 148 -5.09 3.20 9.14
C ALA A 148 -4.31 1.93 9.50
N THR A 149 -4.97 0.78 9.53
CA THR A 149 -4.23 -0.49 9.66
C THR A 149 -3.53 -0.81 8.35
N ARG A 150 -2.30 -1.35 8.44
CA ARG A 150 -1.50 -1.75 7.27
C ARG A 150 -2.23 -2.77 6.39
N LYS A 151 -3.12 -3.58 6.98
CA LYS A 151 -3.97 -4.56 6.28
C LYS A 151 -4.99 -3.93 5.32
N ARG A 152 -5.40 -2.67 5.55
CA ARG A 152 -6.30 -1.96 4.62
C ARG A 152 -5.58 -1.48 3.37
N LEU A 153 -4.29 -1.18 3.51
CA LEU A 153 -3.46 -0.63 2.46
C LEU A 153 -2.75 -1.74 1.68
N PHE A 154 -2.53 -2.91 2.31
CA PHE A 154 -1.79 -4.04 1.75
C PHE A 154 -2.39 -5.38 2.18
N SER A 155 -2.37 -6.36 1.28
CA SER A 155 -2.66 -7.76 1.64
C SER A 155 -1.42 -8.39 2.28
N SER A 156 -1.55 -9.01 3.45
CA SER A 156 -0.42 -9.56 4.22
C SER A 156 0.06 -10.95 3.75
N THR A 157 -0.34 -11.40 2.57
CA THR A 157 -0.13 -12.79 2.11
C THR A 157 1.17 -13.01 1.33
N ALA A 158 2.13 -12.09 1.36
CA ALA A 158 3.41 -12.28 0.66
C ALA A 158 4.59 -11.51 1.29
N TYR A 159 4.79 -11.66 2.60
CA TYR A 159 6.07 -11.37 3.26
C TYR A 159 6.37 -12.43 4.32
#